data_AF-C0DC47-F1
#
_entry.id   AF-C0DC47-F1
#
_cell.length_a   1.000
_cell.length_b   1.000
_cell.length_c   1.000
_cell.angle_alpha   90.00
_cell.angle_beta   90.00
_cell.angle_gamma   90.00
#
_symmetry.space_group_name_H-M   'P 1'
#
loop_
_entity.id
_entity.type
_entity.pdbx_description
1 polymer ?
#
loop_
_entity_poly.entity_id
_entity_poly.type
_entity_poly.pdbx_seq_one_letter_code
_entity_poly.pdbx_strand_id
1 'polypeptide(L)'
;KAVKTPHLVFTGLMNFYPERMDWITYDVYGAVELMVRCLADQGVDTVVYFGGDETPDILPRYSKRQVFSSLAGESGLVCRESVYGAHGTENGCRMMLEWLDKGEKLPDAFAASNDPIAIGMLKALAQRGIRVPEDVSVISINGDSPGEFMNPPLTTVDVLTKQLGAETIYALLDQMETGRTYYKKVEFAPRLLKRGSVR
;
A
#
# COMPACT_ATOMS: atom_id res chain seq x y z
N LYS A 1 21.92 -7.36 20.24
CA LYS A 1 23.32 -7.39 19.75
C LYS A 1 23.48 -6.24 18.76
N ALA A 2 24.47 -5.37 18.90
CA ALA A 2 24.72 -4.32 17.91
C ALA A 2 25.38 -4.95 16.69
N VAL A 3 24.80 -4.74 15.49
CA VAL A 3 25.43 -5.13 14.23
C VAL A 3 26.56 -4.12 13.95
N LYS A 4 27.79 -4.59 13.77
CA LYS A 4 28.96 -3.76 13.42
C LYS A 4 29.43 -4.13 12.02
N THR A 5 29.02 -3.36 11.03
CA THR A 5 29.41 -3.52 9.62
C THR A 5 29.56 -2.14 8.98
N PRO A 6 30.54 -1.93 8.08
CA PRO A 6 30.62 -0.72 7.26
C PRO A 6 29.64 -0.76 6.08
N HIS A 7 29.07 -1.92 5.75
CA HIS A 7 28.15 -2.09 4.63
C HIS A 7 26.71 -2.18 5.13
N LEU A 8 25.93 -1.15 4.82
CA LEU A 8 24.55 -0.97 5.26
C LEU A 8 23.70 -0.50 4.08
N VAL A 9 22.57 -1.17 3.90
CA VAL A 9 21.51 -0.81 2.96
C VAL A 9 20.20 -0.83 3.73
N PHE A 10 19.42 0.23 3.61
CA PHE A 10 18.10 0.35 4.18
C PHE A 10 17.04 0.17 3.10
N THR A 11 16.06 -0.68 3.38
CA THR A 11 14.91 -0.93 2.51
C THR A 11 13.65 -0.56 3.25
N GLY A 12 12.96 0.46 2.79
CA GLY A 12 11.77 0.94 3.47
C GLY A 12 11.40 2.36 3.09
N LEU A 13 10.25 2.79 3.61
CA LEU A 13 9.60 4.05 3.24
C LEU A 13 10.39 5.30 3.62
N MET A 14 11.11 5.27 4.74
CA MET A 14 11.77 6.45 5.28
C MET A 14 13.07 6.06 5.96
N ASN A 15 14.18 6.60 5.45
CA ASN A 15 15.50 6.47 6.05
C ASN A 15 15.82 7.75 6.84
N PHE A 16 16.07 7.63 8.15
CA PHE A 16 16.49 8.75 9.01
C PHE A 16 17.97 9.12 8.84
N TYR A 17 18.75 8.27 8.17
CA TYR A 17 20.20 8.42 7.99
C TYR A 17 20.61 8.20 6.52
N PRO A 18 20.02 8.92 5.54
CA PRO A 18 20.31 8.74 4.12
C PRO A 18 21.77 9.07 3.76
N GLU A 19 22.47 9.82 4.62
CA GLU A 19 23.89 10.14 4.50
C GLU A 19 24.83 9.04 5.03
N ARG A 20 24.28 7.91 5.52
CA ARG A 20 25.05 6.83 6.18
C ARG A 20 24.83 5.44 5.60
N MET A 21 23.84 5.28 4.73
CA MET A 21 23.51 3.99 4.14
C MET A 21 22.74 4.20 2.85
N ASP A 22 22.86 3.23 1.96
CA ASP A 22 22.01 3.18 0.78
C ASP A 22 20.55 3.06 1.18
N TRP A 23 19.69 3.55 0.29
CA TRP A 23 18.27 3.58 0.51
C TRP A 23 17.52 3.09 -0.71
N ILE A 24 16.90 1.93 -0.58
CA ILE A 24 16.04 1.33 -1.58
C ILE A 24 14.58 1.54 -1.15
N THR A 25 13.80 2.21 -1.98
CA THR A 25 12.41 2.59 -1.68
C THR A 25 11.55 2.62 -2.94
N TYR A 26 10.27 2.89 -2.78
CA TYR A 26 9.33 3.16 -3.85
C TYR A 26 8.70 4.54 -3.70
N ASP A 27 8.19 5.08 -4.80
CA ASP A 27 7.43 6.33 -4.82
C ASP A 27 6.05 6.13 -4.20
N VAL A 28 5.91 6.52 -2.92
CA VAL A 28 4.65 6.45 -2.18
C VAL A 28 3.59 7.37 -2.80
N TYR A 29 3.99 8.56 -3.24
CA TYR A 29 3.05 9.52 -3.81
C TYR A 29 2.48 8.98 -5.11
N GLY A 30 3.33 8.55 -6.03
CA GLY A 30 2.90 7.91 -7.28
C GLY A 30 2.06 6.66 -7.04
N ALA A 31 2.34 5.89 -5.98
CA ALA A 31 1.58 4.67 -5.70
C ALA A 31 0.14 5.00 -5.29
N VAL A 32 -0.03 5.97 -4.40
CA VAL A 32 -1.35 6.41 -3.96
C VAL A 32 -2.05 7.21 -5.05
N GLU A 33 -1.33 7.98 -5.86
CA GLU A 33 -1.87 8.67 -7.02
C GLU A 33 -2.48 7.70 -8.03
N LEU A 34 -1.79 6.61 -8.37
CA LEU A 34 -2.34 5.58 -9.26
C LEU A 34 -3.59 4.93 -8.68
N MET A 35 -3.66 4.72 -7.36
CA MET A 35 -4.87 4.23 -6.69
C MET A 35 -6.03 5.23 -6.83
N VAL A 36 -5.81 6.50 -6.50
CA VAL A 36 -6.84 7.55 -6.56
C VAL A 36 -7.32 7.75 -8.00
N ARG A 37 -6.40 7.82 -8.96
CA ARG A 37 -6.74 7.92 -10.39
C ARG A 37 -7.56 6.71 -10.87
N CYS A 38 -7.18 5.49 -10.49
CA CYS A 38 -7.95 4.29 -10.83
C CYS A 38 -9.39 4.37 -10.33
N LEU A 39 -9.62 4.84 -9.10
CA LEU A 39 -10.95 5.04 -8.55
C LEU A 39 -11.72 6.14 -9.29
N ALA A 40 -11.08 7.29 -9.55
CA ALA A 40 -11.70 8.40 -10.25
C ALA A 40 -12.11 8.03 -11.69
N ASP A 41 -11.25 7.29 -12.40
CA ASP A 41 -11.50 6.81 -13.76
C ASP A 41 -12.69 5.83 -13.85
N GLN A 42 -13.06 5.18 -12.73
CA GLN A 42 -14.26 4.34 -12.64
C GLN A 42 -15.52 5.09 -12.17
N GLY A 43 -15.44 6.41 -11.98
CA GLY A 43 -16.55 7.21 -11.46
C GLY A 43 -16.91 6.87 -10.01
N VAL A 44 -15.92 6.45 -9.20
CA VAL A 44 -16.10 6.25 -7.76
C VAL A 44 -16.25 7.62 -7.11
N ASP A 45 -17.40 7.89 -6.49
CA ASP A 45 -17.65 9.14 -5.78
C ASP A 45 -17.24 9.04 -4.30
N THR A 46 -17.46 7.87 -3.69
CA THR A 46 -17.25 7.69 -2.26
C THR A 46 -16.36 6.49 -1.94
N VAL A 47 -15.45 6.70 -1.00
CA VAL A 47 -14.46 5.70 -0.57
C VAL A 47 -14.35 5.64 0.95
N VAL A 48 -14.06 4.45 1.47
CA VAL A 48 -13.55 4.29 2.85
C VAL A 48 -12.14 3.73 2.77
N TYR A 49 -11.21 4.38 3.47
CA TYR A 49 -9.80 3.99 3.48
C TYR A 49 -9.48 3.09 4.67
N PHE A 50 -8.74 2.01 4.45
CA PHE A 50 -8.27 1.08 5.46
C PHE A 50 -6.75 1.11 5.51
N GLY A 51 -6.18 1.56 6.63
CA GLY A 51 -4.74 1.69 6.83
C GLY A 51 -4.22 0.79 7.93
N GLY A 52 -3.02 0.24 7.73
CA GLY A 52 -2.23 -0.30 8.83
C GLY A 52 -1.53 0.81 9.63
N ASP A 53 -1.24 0.56 10.91
CA ASP A 53 -0.51 1.49 11.79
C ASP A 53 0.81 1.94 11.16
N GLU A 54 1.00 3.25 11.05
CA GLU A 54 2.21 3.85 10.49
C GLU A 54 3.23 4.19 11.59
N THR A 55 4.50 4.35 11.21
CA THR A 55 5.55 4.78 12.15
C THR A 55 5.21 6.16 12.73
N PRO A 56 5.29 6.38 14.06
CA PRO A 56 4.90 7.64 14.70
C PRO A 56 5.54 8.91 14.11
N ASP A 57 6.78 8.82 13.62
CA ASP A 57 7.54 9.94 13.05
C ASP A 57 7.57 9.94 11.51
N ILE A 58 6.67 9.21 10.86
CA ILE A 58 6.62 9.16 9.40
C ILE A 58 6.34 10.55 8.83
N LEU A 59 7.18 10.99 7.88
CA LEU A 59 6.96 12.26 7.21
C LEU A 59 5.72 12.18 6.31
N PRO A 60 4.93 13.26 6.17
CA PRO A 60 3.68 13.26 5.41
C PRO A 60 3.77 12.63 4.01
N ARG A 61 4.85 12.93 3.27
CA ARG A 61 5.09 12.40 1.92
C ARG A 61 5.29 10.87 1.84
N TYR A 62 5.59 10.21 2.96
CA TYR A 62 5.76 8.76 3.05
C TYR A 62 4.57 8.08 3.75
N SER A 63 3.65 8.85 4.32
CA SER A 63 2.40 8.36 4.91
C SER A 63 1.39 8.11 3.79
N LYS A 64 1.07 6.84 3.54
CA LYS A 64 0.04 6.47 2.55
C LYS A 64 -1.30 7.09 2.95
N ARG A 65 -1.58 7.15 4.26
CA ARG A 65 -2.76 7.84 4.81
C ARG A 65 -2.82 9.31 4.39
N GLN A 66 -1.77 10.08 4.67
CA GLN A 66 -1.80 11.53 4.45
C GLN A 66 -1.82 11.85 2.96
N VAL A 67 -1.03 11.11 2.17
CA VAL A 67 -1.04 11.23 0.71
C VAL A 67 -2.42 10.90 0.14
N PHE A 68 -3.07 9.82 0.60
CA PHE A 68 -4.41 9.46 0.13
C PHE A 68 -5.43 10.54 0.47
N SER A 69 -5.40 11.05 1.70
CA SER A 69 -6.29 12.13 2.12
C SER A 69 -6.13 13.40 1.29
N SER A 70 -4.89 13.77 0.92
CA SER A 70 -4.63 14.93 0.06
C SER A 70 -5.18 14.71 -1.35
N LEU A 71 -4.79 13.60 -1.98
CA LEU A 71 -5.14 13.28 -3.36
C LEU A 71 -6.62 13.00 -3.56
N ALA A 72 -7.29 12.36 -2.60
CA ALA A 72 -8.73 12.18 -2.63
C ALA A 72 -9.45 13.54 -2.61
N GLY A 73 -9.03 14.47 -1.76
CA GLY A 73 -9.57 15.82 -1.71
C GLY A 73 -9.36 16.61 -3.02
N GLU A 74 -8.19 16.50 -3.62
CA GLU A 74 -7.85 17.17 -4.90
C GLU A 74 -8.61 16.60 -6.10
N SER A 75 -8.96 15.31 -6.06
CA SER A 75 -9.69 14.61 -7.15
C SER A 75 -11.22 14.68 -7.01
N GLY A 76 -11.74 15.24 -5.92
CA GLY A 76 -13.17 15.26 -5.63
C GLY A 76 -13.72 13.93 -5.06
N LEU A 77 -12.86 12.94 -4.83
CA LEU A 77 -13.20 11.67 -4.22
C LEU A 77 -13.52 11.86 -2.73
N VAL A 78 -14.74 11.52 -2.31
CA VAL A 78 -15.18 11.73 -0.92
C VAL A 78 -14.76 10.54 -0.06
N CYS A 79 -13.70 10.73 0.73
CA CYS A 79 -13.31 9.80 1.78
C CYS A 79 -14.26 9.93 2.98
N ARG A 80 -15.19 8.99 3.15
CA ARG A 80 -16.21 9.02 4.21
C ARG A 80 -15.62 8.76 5.59
N GLU A 81 -14.69 7.82 5.67
CA GLU A 81 -14.02 7.41 6.90
C GLU A 81 -12.64 6.85 6.57
N SER A 82 -11.74 6.89 7.55
CA SER A 82 -10.52 6.08 7.52
C SER A 82 -10.41 5.19 8.75
N VAL A 83 -10.25 3.89 8.54
CA VAL A 83 -10.16 2.85 9.56
C VAL A 83 -8.71 2.41 9.72
N TYR A 84 -8.22 2.29 10.95
CA TYR A 84 -6.82 1.95 11.24
C TYR A 84 -6.68 0.80 12.24
N GLY A 85 -5.62 0.01 12.07
CA GLY A 85 -5.24 -1.04 13.00
C GLY A 85 -3.94 -1.71 12.60
N ALA A 86 -3.62 -2.82 13.27
CA ALA A 86 -2.44 -3.59 12.93
C ALA A 86 -2.48 -4.14 11.49
N HIS A 87 -1.31 -4.28 10.87
CA HIS A 87 -1.20 -4.85 9.52
C HIS A 87 -1.62 -6.33 9.47
N GLY A 88 -1.84 -6.83 8.26
CA GLY A 88 -2.04 -8.26 8.00
C GLY A 88 -3.49 -8.66 7.70
N THR A 89 -3.64 -9.85 7.13
CA THR A 89 -4.92 -10.35 6.61
C THR A 89 -5.97 -10.59 7.67
N GLU A 90 -5.58 -11.11 8.83
CA GLU A 90 -6.52 -11.31 9.95
C GLU A 90 -7.08 -9.97 10.46
N ASN A 91 -6.21 -8.97 10.62
CA ASN A 91 -6.62 -7.63 11.03
C ASN A 91 -7.49 -6.95 9.97
N GLY A 92 -7.14 -7.04 8.69
CA GLY A 92 -7.98 -6.52 7.61
C GLY A 92 -9.39 -7.11 7.60
N CYS A 93 -9.51 -8.42 7.84
CA CYS A 93 -10.81 -9.10 7.97
C CYS A 93 -11.59 -8.59 9.18
N ARG A 94 -10.93 -8.49 10.35
CA ARG A 94 -11.55 -8.01 11.58
C ARG A 94 -12.03 -6.56 11.45
N MET A 95 -11.18 -5.66 10.97
CA MET A 95 -11.52 -4.25 10.77
C MET A 95 -12.70 -4.09 9.81
N MET A 96 -12.75 -4.89 8.75
CA MET A 96 -13.86 -4.86 7.79
C MET A 96 -15.18 -5.36 8.42
N LEU A 97 -15.14 -6.45 9.19
CA LEU A 97 -16.32 -6.94 9.90
C LEU A 97 -16.83 -5.91 10.92
N GLU A 98 -15.93 -5.34 11.72
CA GLU A 98 -16.24 -4.27 12.67
C GLU A 98 -16.87 -3.05 11.98
N TRP A 99 -16.37 -2.66 10.81
CA TRP A 99 -16.94 -1.57 10.02
C TRP A 99 -18.35 -1.92 9.50
N LEU A 100 -18.54 -3.14 8.97
CA LEU A 100 -19.84 -3.60 8.48
C LEU A 100 -20.88 -3.71 9.60
N ASP A 101 -20.47 -4.06 10.81
CA ASP A 101 -21.34 -4.18 11.99
C ASP A 101 -21.90 -2.84 12.47
N LYS A 102 -21.32 -1.72 12.04
CA LYS A 102 -21.92 -0.39 12.25
C LYS A 102 -23.22 -0.20 11.47
N GLY A 103 -23.46 -1.01 10.42
CA GLY A 103 -24.67 -0.92 9.60
C GLY A 103 -24.71 0.30 8.66
N GLU A 104 -23.56 0.89 8.35
CA GLU A 104 -23.46 2.02 7.44
C GLU A 104 -23.72 1.61 5.98
N LYS A 105 -24.19 2.56 5.15
CA LYS A 105 -24.34 2.33 3.71
C LYS A 105 -22.97 2.09 3.08
N LEU A 106 -22.86 1.08 2.23
CA LEU A 106 -21.62 0.80 1.49
C LEU A 106 -21.11 2.05 0.73
N PRO A 107 -19.79 2.30 0.70
CA PRO A 107 -19.18 3.21 -0.25
C PRO A 107 -19.18 2.60 -1.65
N ASP A 108 -18.77 3.38 -2.65
CA ASP A 108 -18.58 2.85 -4.01
C ASP A 108 -17.30 2.01 -4.08
N ALA A 109 -16.31 2.34 -3.24
CA ALA A 109 -15.08 1.58 -3.12
C ALA A 109 -14.52 1.54 -1.69
N PHE A 110 -13.72 0.51 -1.42
CA PHE A 110 -12.78 0.47 -0.31
C PHE A 110 -11.34 0.56 -0.85
N ALA A 111 -10.52 1.40 -0.23
CA ALA A 111 -9.11 1.54 -0.54
C ALA A 111 -8.28 1.03 0.64
N ALA A 112 -7.36 0.10 0.40
CA ALA A 112 -6.52 -0.49 1.44
C ALA A 112 -5.05 -0.07 1.28
N SER A 113 -4.38 0.24 2.40
CA SER A 113 -2.98 0.67 2.38
C SER A 113 -2.01 -0.44 1.99
N ASN A 114 -2.40 -1.71 2.11
CA ASN A 114 -1.67 -2.83 1.57
C ASN A 114 -2.54 -4.03 1.17
N ASP A 115 -1.99 -4.93 0.36
CA ASP A 115 -2.67 -6.14 -0.13
C ASP A 115 -3.12 -7.08 1.00
N PRO A 116 -2.33 -7.38 2.07
CA PRO A 116 -2.81 -8.22 3.15
C PRO A 116 -4.10 -7.72 3.80
N ILE A 117 -4.21 -6.40 4.06
CA ILE A 117 -5.44 -5.80 4.61
C ILE A 117 -6.60 -6.00 3.63
N ALA A 118 -6.39 -5.71 2.34
CA ALA A 118 -7.42 -5.86 1.30
C ALA A 118 -7.91 -7.30 1.14
N ILE A 119 -7.00 -8.28 1.19
CA ILE A 119 -7.35 -9.71 1.15
C ILE A 119 -8.24 -10.07 2.35
N GLY A 120 -7.92 -9.53 3.54
CA GLY A 120 -8.76 -9.67 4.72
C GLY A 120 -10.16 -9.07 4.52
N MET A 121 -10.23 -7.88 3.93
CA MET A 121 -11.49 -7.21 3.61
C MET A 121 -12.33 -8.01 2.61
N LEU A 122 -11.74 -8.52 1.53
CA LEU A 122 -12.43 -9.39 0.56
C LEU A 122 -13.04 -10.62 1.25
N LYS A 123 -12.30 -11.24 2.18
CA LYS A 123 -12.79 -12.37 2.97
C LYS A 123 -13.99 -11.98 3.84
N ALA A 124 -13.97 -10.80 4.47
CA ALA A 124 -15.06 -10.31 5.30
C ALA A 124 -16.31 -9.92 4.48
N LEU A 125 -16.12 -9.27 3.33
CA LEU A 125 -17.21 -8.92 2.41
C LEU A 125 -17.91 -10.19 1.91
N ALA A 126 -17.15 -11.20 1.51
CA ALA A 126 -17.69 -12.50 1.10
C ALA A 126 -18.50 -13.19 2.22
N GLN A 127 -18.03 -13.12 3.48
CA GLN A 127 -18.79 -13.65 4.63
C GLN A 127 -20.14 -12.95 4.84
N ARG A 128 -20.27 -11.69 4.44
CA ARG A 128 -21.52 -10.92 4.49
C ARG A 128 -22.33 -10.99 3.19
N GLY A 129 -21.91 -11.79 2.22
CA GLY A 129 -22.58 -11.91 0.92
C GLY A 129 -22.50 -10.64 0.07
N ILE A 130 -21.58 -9.73 0.37
CA ILE A 130 -21.36 -8.51 -0.42
C ILE A 130 -20.45 -8.86 -1.59
N ARG A 131 -20.91 -8.57 -2.81
CA ARG A 131 -20.21 -8.91 -4.04
C ARG A 131 -19.21 -7.81 -4.41
N VAL A 132 -18.04 -8.24 -4.87
CA VAL A 132 -16.99 -7.38 -5.38
C VAL A 132 -16.72 -7.85 -6.80
N PRO A 133 -16.76 -6.97 -7.82
CA PRO A 133 -16.91 -5.51 -7.75
C PRO A 133 -18.36 -5.01 -7.85
N GLU A 134 -19.36 -5.90 -7.91
CA GLU A 134 -20.75 -5.54 -8.26
C GLU A 134 -21.41 -4.63 -7.22
N ASP A 135 -21.24 -4.90 -5.93
CA ASP A 135 -21.83 -4.08 -4.86
C ASP A 135 -20.86 -2.98 -4.42
N VAL A 136 -19.55 -3.29 -4.34
CA VAL A 136 -18.49 -2.36 -3.95
C VAL A 136 -17.16 -2.75 -4.61
N SER A 137 -16.33 -1.76 -4.97
CA SER A 137 -14.97 -2.01 -5.47
C SER A 137 -13.95 -2.12 -4.31
N VAL A 138 -12.84 -2.82 -4.52
CA VAL A 138 -11.73 -2.93 -3.57
C VAL A 138 -10.41 -2.74 -4.33
N ILE A 139 -9.57 -1.81 -3.87
CA ILE A 139 -8.23 -1.55 -4.41
C ILE A 139 -7.19 -1.48 -3.30
N SER A 140 -5.95 -1.86 -3.59
CA SER A 140 -4.86 -1.85 -2.61
C SER A 140 -3.51 -1.42 -3.19
N ILE A 141 -2.46 -1.48 -2.37
CA ILE A 141 -1.06 -1.21 -2.74
C ILE A 141 -0.21 -2.42 -2.34
N ASN A 142 0.70 -2.85 -3.20
CA ASN A 142 1.94 -3.60 -2.97
C ASN A 142 2.23 -4.48 -4.18
N GLY A 143 1.21 -5.06 -4.81
CA GLY A 143 1.38 -5.98 -5.93
C GLY A 143 1.69 -7.42 -5.50
N ASP A 144 1.31 -7.82 -4.29
CA ASP A 144 1.61 -9.11 -3.71
C ASP A 144 0.91 -10.24 -4.47
N SER A 145 1.65 -11.32 -4.75
CA SER A 145 1.16 -12.44 -5.57
C SER A 145 -0.13 -13.11 -5.08
N PRO A 146 -0.42 -13.24 -3.77
CA PRO A 146 -1.68 -13.83 -3.32
C PRO A 146 -2.93 -13.10 -3.85
N GLY A 147 -2.83 -11.78 -4.11
CA GLY A 147 -3.93 -10.99 -4.65
C GLY A 147 -4.44 -11.46 -6.01
N GLU A 148 -3.58 -12.07 -6.84
CA GLU A 148 -3.95 -12.62 -8.15
C GLU A 148 -4.90 -13.82 -8.05
N PHE A 149 -4.80 -14.59 -6.96
CA PHE A 149 -5.55 -15.83 -6.77
C PHE A 149 -6.81 -15.65 -5.92
N MET A 150 -7.13 -14.40 -5.57
CA MET A 150 -8.39 -14.07 -4.89
C MET A 150 -9.57 -14.17 -5.86
N ASN A 151 -10.77 -14.30 -5.30
CA ASN A 151 -12.02 -14.26 -6.06
C ASN A 151 -12.93 -13.14 -5.50
N PRO A 152 -13.04 -11.98 -6.18
CA PRO A 152 -12.37 -11.63 -7.45
C PRO A 152 -10.85 -11.39 -7.27
N PRO A 153 -10.05 -11.48 -8.35
CA PRO A 153 -8.63 -11.11 -8.32
C PRO A 153 -8.45 -9.63 -7.95
N LEU A 154 -7.56 -9.35 -6.99
CA LEU A 154 -7.39 -8.03 -6.36
C LEU A 154 -6.67 -7.04 -7.29
N THR A 155 -7.32 -5.95 -7.66
CA THR A 155 -6.70 -4.77 -8.27
C THR A 155 -5.81 -4.08 -7.25
N THR A 156 -4.54 -3.85 -7.60
CA THR A 156 -3.53 -3.29 -6.68
C THR A 156 -2.49 -2.46 -7.42
N VAL A 157 -1.88 -1.51 -6.74
CA VAL A 157 -0.71 -0.77 -7.22
C VAL A 157 0.56 -1.51 -6.80
N ASP A 158 1.26 -2.10 -7.77
CA ASP A 158 2.52 -2.82 -7.58
C ASP A 158 3.67 -1.84 -7.34
N VAL A 159 4.29 -1.95 -6.16
CA VAL A 159 5.46 -1.15 -5.74
C VAL A 159 6.77 -1.91 -5.94
N LEU A 160 6.72 -3.02 -6.68
CA LEU A 160 7.86 -3.82 -7.10
C LEU A 160 8.62 -4.39 -5.89
N THR A 161 7.90 -4.94 -4.91
CA THR A 161 8.47 -5.48 -3.64
C THR A 161 9.57 -6.51 -3.87
N LYS A 162 9.45 -7.34 -4.91
CA LYS A 162 10.48 -8.31 -5.31
C LYS A 162 11.76 -7.62 -5.81
N GLN A 163 11.61 -6.58 -6.63
CA GLN A 163 12.73 -5.80 -7.16
C GLN A 163 13.38 -4.95 -6.07
N LEU A 164 12.60 -4.40 -5.13
CA LEU A 164 13.13 -3.73 -3.94
C LEU A 164 14.06 -4.68 -3.17
N GLY A 165 13.63 -5.92 -2.93
CA GLY A 165 14.45 -6.95 -2.27
C GLY A 165 15.71 -7.29 -3.06
N ALA A 166 15.59 -7.51 -4.37
CA ALA A 166 16.74 -7.81 -5.23
C ALA A 166 17.76 -6.65 -5.25
N GLU A 167 17.29 -5.42 -5.45
CA GLU A 167 18.12 -4.21 -5.48
C GLU A 167 18.81 -3.95 -4.14
N THR A 168 18.15 -4.29 -3.03
CA THR A 168 18.78 -4.23 -1.69
C THR A 168 20.03 -5.10 -1.62
N ILE A 169 19.96 -6.32 -2.16
CA ILE A 169 21.11 -7.24 -2.18
C ILE A 169 22.16 -6.76 -3.18
N TYR A 170 21.75 -6.28 -4.37
CA TYR A 170 22.70 -5.73 -5.34
C TYR A 170 23.45 -4.52 -4.80
N ALA A 171 22.77 -3.59 -4.14
CA ALA A 171 23.38 -2.44 -3.49
C ALA A 171 24.39 -2.86 -2.41
N LEU A 172 24.06 -3.90 -1.63
CA LEU A 172 24.96 -4.41 -0.59
C LEU A 172 26.23 -5.04 -1.20
N LEU A 173 26.08 -5.85 -2.24
CA LEU A 173 27.20 -6.45 -2.96
C LEU A 173 28.08 -5.38 -3.62
N ASP A 174 27.47 -4.39 -4.28
CA ASP A 174 28.16 -3.25 -4.88
C ASP A 174 28.99 -2.47 -3.84
N GLN A 175 28.47 -2.25 -2.62
CA GLN A 175 29.25 -1.63 -1.53
C GLN A 175 30.46 -2.49 -1.13
N MET A 176 30.29 -3.82 -1.06
CA MET A 176 31.36 -4.74 -0.65
C MET A 176 32.46 -4.90 -1.70
N GLU A 177 32.10 -4.91 -2.98
CA GLU A 177 33.03 -5.17 -4.07
C GLU A 177 33.76 -3.91 -4.54
N THR A 178 33.07 -2.77 -4.60
CA THR A 178 33.65 -1.52 -5.15
C THR A 178 34.38 -0.67 -4.12
N GLY A 179 34.06 -0.84 -2.84
CA GLY A 179 34.59 0.02 -1.76
C GLY A 179 34.19 1.49 -1.89
N ARG A 180 33.09 1.80 -2.58
CA ARG A 180 32.64 3.19 -2.78
C ARG A 180 32.37 3.92 -1.47
N THR A 181 32.52 5.24 -1.51
CA THR A 181 32.42 6.14 -0.34
C THR A 181 31.17 7.02 -0.33
N TYR A 182 30.26 6.83 -1.30
CA TYR A 182 28.99 7.55 -1.40
C TYR A 182 27.81 6.59 -1.23
N TYR A 183 26.65 7.11 -0.82
CA TYR A 183 25.41 6.35 -0.66
C TYR A 183 24.42 6.64 -1.78
N LYS A 184 23.67 5.61 -2.19
CA LYS A 184 22.69 5.69 -3.29
C LYS A 184 21.28 5.67 -2.74
N LYS A 185 20.40 6.49 -3.32
CA LYS A 185 18.95 6.31 -3.20
C LYS A 185 18.43 5.74 -4.52
N VAL A 186 17.77 4.59 -4.47
CA VAL A 186 17.04 4.02 -5.60
C VAL A 186 15.55 4.05 -5.26
N GLU A 187 14.75 4.65 -6.13
CA GLU A 187 13.31 4.78 -5.96
C GLU A 187 12.59 4.15 -7.15
N PHE A 188 11.74 3.16 -6.86
CA PHE A 188 10.98 2.44 -7.87
C PHE A 188 9.67 3.17 -8.18
N ALA A 189 9.41 3.35 -9.48
CA ALA A 189 8.13 3.83 -9.97
C ALA A 189 7.07 2.71 -9.88
N PRO A 190 5.92 2.96 -9.26
CA PRO A 190 4.86 1.97 -9.11
C PRO A 190 4.07 1.81 -10.43
N ARG A 191 3.27 0.75 -10.50
CA ARG A 191 2.36 0.50 -11.63
C ARG A 191 1.05 -0.10 -11.17
N LEU A 192 -0.04 0.26 -11.84
CA LEU A 192 -1.35 -0.32 -11.56
C LEU A 192 -1.46 -1.72 -12.19
N LEU A 193 -1.85 -2.70 -11.38
CA LEU A 193 -2.29 -4.02 -11.83
C LEU A 193 -3.82 -4.05 -11.77
N LYS A 194 -4.50 -3.64 -12.86
CA LYS A 194 -5.97 -3.71 -12.94
C LYS A 194 -6.41 -5.17 -13.05
N ARG A 195 -7.24 -5.61 -12.11
CA ARG A 195 -7.80 -6.97 -12.02
C ARG A 195 -9.32 -6.89 -11.83
N GLY A 196 -9.92 -7.88 -11.17
CA GLY A 196 -11.38 -8.07 -11.08
C GLY A 196 -12.06 -7.38 -9.90
N SER A 197 -11.33 -6.84 -8.92
CA SER A 197 -11.95 -6.26 -7.71
C SER A 197 -12.37 -4.81 -7.84
N VAL A 198 -12.15 -4.17 -9.00
CA VAL A 198 -12.59 -2.81 -9.32
C VAL A 198 -13.41 -2.89 -10.61
N ARG A 199 -14.47 -2.08 -10.72
CA ARG A 199 -15.34 -2.05 -11.91
C ARG A 199 -14.58 -1.65 -13.20
#